data_AF-A0A9W9PYY7-F1
#
_entry.id   AF-A0A9W9PYY7-F1
#
_cell.length_a   1.000
_cell.length_b   1.000
_cell.length_c   1.000
_cell.angle_alpha   90.00
_cell.angle_beta   90.00
_cell.angle_gamma   90.00
#
_symmetry.space_group_name_H-M   'P 1'
#
loop_
_entity.id
_entity.type
_entity.pdbx_description
1 polymer ?
#
loop_
_entity_poly.entity_id
_entity_poly.type
_entity_poly.pdbx_seq_one_letter_code
_entity_poly.pdbx_strand_id
1 'polypeptide(L)'
;MTASISITRMCLTYLIDIKGSHKEDKRLFPMADYAAELWAGHAALVQDSKDVFGETVKFLEEDVTFQRWSRLYQADRREVYDPGPPRASKLYYACLNGLLAPAGALISKGADVNTQGGRYGNALQAASFESHQEIAKLLLDKGANVNTSVPQILPQAVGPVKR
;
A
#
# COMPACT_ATOMS: atom_id res chain seq x y z
N MET A 1 8.16 21.61 2.18
CA MET A 1 7.74 21.11 0.85
C MET A 1 8.91 20.54 0.05
N THR A 2 9.97 21.32 -0.25
CA THR A 2 11.10 20.86 -1.08
C THR A 2 11.78 19.59 -0.55
N ALA A 3 12.04 19.49 0.76
CA ALA A 3 12.67 18.30 1.35
C ALA A 3 11.82 17.03 1.18
N SER A 4 10.50 17.11 1.40
CA SER A 4 9.58 15.98 1.20
C SER A 4 9.53 15.54 -0.27
N ILE A 5 9.59 16.48 -1.21
CA ILE A 5 9.69 16.16 -2.65
C ILE A 5 10.99 15.37 -2.91
N SER A 6 12.14 15.87 -2.46
CA SER A 6 13.43 15.20 -2.66
C SER A 6 13.47 13.80 -2.05
N ILE A 7 12.99 13.64 -0.81
CA ILE A 7 12.93 12.34 -0.14
C ILE A 7 12.05 11.37 -0.92
N THR A 8 10.84 11.81 -1.31
CA THR A 8 9.91 10.97 -2.08
C THR A 8 10.58 10.48 -3.37
N ARG A 9 11.21 11.38 -4.13
CA ARG A 9 11.88 11.04 -5.39
C ARG A 9 13.04 10.07 -5.18
N MET A 10 13.88 10.33 -4.18
CA MET A 10 14.99 9.44 -3.86
C MET A 10 14.51 8.03 -3.50
N CYS A 11 13.48 7.92 -2.66
CA CYS A 11 12.93 6.62 -2.29
C CYS A 11 12.28 5.90 -3.49
N LEU A 12 11.49 6.61 -4.31
CA LEU A 12 10.89 6.03 -5.52
C LEU A 12 11.96 5.53 -6.48
N THR A 13 12.99 6.34 -6.79
CA THR A 13 14.11 5.94 -7.65
C THR A 13 14.83 4.71 -7.08
N TYR A 14 15.14 4.72 -5.79
CA TYR A 14 15.80 3.59 -5.13
C TYR A 14 14.98 2.30 -5.26
N LEU A 15 13.67 2.37 -5.01
CA LEU A 15 12.77 1.21 -5.10
C LEU A 15 12.59 0.70 -6.54
N ILE A 16 12.66 1.58 -7.54
CA ILE A 16 12.63 1.21 -8.96
C ILE A 16 13.93 0.51 -9.38
N ASP A 17 15.07 0.99 -8.88
CA ASP A 17 16.40 0.52 -9.28
C ASP A 17 16.83 -0.79 -8.60
N ILE A 18 16.19 -1.19 -7.49
CA ILE A 18 16.42 -2.50 -6.87
C ILE A 18 15.93 -3.61 -7.82
N LYS A 19 16.88 -4.16 -8.59
CA LYS A 19 16.71 -5.26 -9.53
C LYS A 19 17.30 -6.54 -8.94
N GLY A 20 16.54 -7.27 -8.11
CA GLY A 20 16.94 -8.59 -7.63
C GLY A 20 15.75 -9.54 -7.39
N SER A 21 16.01 -10.84 -7.53
CA SER A 21 15.02 -11.89 -7.30
C SER A 21 14.98 -12.24 -5.81
N HIS A 22 13.87 -11.95 -5.14
CA HIS A 22 13.21 -12.62 -3.99
C HIS A 22 13.99 -13.28 -2.84
N LYS A 23 15.30 -13.21 -2.84
CA LYS A 23 16.22 -13.56 -1.76
C LYS A 23 17.15 -12.38 -1.56
N GLU A 24 16.58 -11.18 -1.57
CA GLU A 24 17.33 -9.97 -1.31
C GLU A 24 17.67 -9.96 0.17
N ASP A 25 18.91 -10.35 0.44
CA ASP A 25 19.55 -10.27 1.73
C ASP A 25 19.32 -8.86 2.28
N LYS A 26 18.75 -8.71 3.49
CA LYS A 26 18.65 -7.40 4.18
C LYS A 26 20.00 -6.66 4.24
N ARG A 27 21.09 -7.41 4.04
CA ARG A 27 22.47 -6.93 3.91
C ARG A 27 22.75 -6.14 2.62
N LEU A 28 22.10 -6.47 1.50
CA LEU A 28 22.35 -5.82 0.20
C LEU A 28 21.56 -4.52 0.03
N PHE A 29 20.38 -4.42 0.68
CA PHE A 29 19.52 -3.24 0.58
C PHE A 29 18.96 -2.82 1.95
N PRO A 30 19.83 -2.40 2.89
CA PRO A 30 19.42 -2.08 4.27
C PRO A 30 18.42 -0.92 4.36
N MET A 31 18.32 -0.12 3.30
CA MET A 31 17.41 1.03 3.22
C MET A 31 16.13 0.72 2.46
N ALA A 32 15.93 -0.49 1.94
CA ALA A 32 14.75 -0.84 1.15
C ALA A 32 13.48 -0.78 2.00
N ASP A 33 13.50 -1.39 3.18
CA ASP A 33 12.39 -1.35 4.15
C ASP A 33 12.09 0.11 4.55
N TYR A 34 13.14 0.87 4.88
CA TYR A 34 13.02 2.27 5.28
C TYR A 34 12.44 3.15 4.15
N ALA A 35 12.96 3.02 2.94
CA ALA A 35 12.47 3.75 1.78
C ALA A 35 11.02 3.37 1.47
N ALA A 36 10.67 2.08 1.54
CA ALA A 36 9.34 1.56 1.32
C ALA A 36 8.32 2.09 2.33
N GLU A 37 8.71 2.24 3.60
CA GLU A 37 7.87 2.78 4.69
C GLU A 37 7.65 4.31 4.57
N LEU A 38 8.68 5.08 4.20
CA LEU A 38 8.64 6.53 4.33
C LEU A 38 8.13 7.31 3.12
N TRP A 39 8.36 6.80 1.91
CA TRP A 39 8.11 7.59 0.71
C TRP A 39 6.64 8.03 0.61
N ALA A 40 5.70 7.16 0.96
CA ALA A 40 4.28 7.41 0.81
C ALA A 40 3.79 8.47 1.82
N GLY A 41 4.34 8.49 3.04
CA GLY A 41 4.08 9.54 4.01
C GLY A 41 4.58 10.91 3.55
N HIS A 42 5.78 10.98 2.95
CA HIS A 42 6.28 12.24 2.37
C HIS A 42 5.49 12.68 1.14
N ALA A 43 5.08 11.74 0.28
CA ALA A 43 4.24 12.00 -0.88
C ALA A 43 2.88 12.58 -0.46
N ALA A 44 2.28 12.05 0.60
CA ALA A 44 1.01 12.54 1.15
C ALA A 44 1.09 13.99 1.68
N LEU A 45 2.29 14.50 2.02
CA LEU A 45 2.50 15.89 2.46
C LEU A 45 2.69 16.88 1.29
N VAL A 46 2.85 16.40 0.06
CA VAL A 46 3.15 17.23 -1.11
C VAL A 46 2.14 17.03 -2.25
N GLN A 47 0.86 16.88 -1.87
CA GLN A 47 -0.23 16.55 -2.80
C GLN A 47 -0.40 17.55 -3.95
N ASP A 48 -0.02 18.82 -3.74
CA ASP A 48 -0.09 19.87 -4.76
C ASP A 48 1.04 19.79 -5.80
N SER A 49 2.05 18.96 -5.57
CA SER A 49 3.17 18.77 -6.50
C SER A 49 2.75 17.84 -7.64
N LYS A 50 2.53 18.42 -8.82
CA LYS A 50 2.21 17.68 -10.05
C LYS A 50 3.26 16.63 -10.41
N ASP A 51 4.53 16.95 -10.17
CA ASP A 51 5.66 16.06 -10.47
C ASP A 51 5.60 14.79 -9.60
N VAL A 52 5.50 14.97 -8.27
CA VAL A 52 5.43 13.85 -7.32
C VAL A 52 4.15 13.03 -7.53
N PHE A 53 3.04 13.70 -7.83
CA PHE A 53 1.79 13.03 -8.18
C PHE A 53 1.98 12.08 -9.38
N GLY A 54 2.56 12.58 -10.49
CA GLY A 54 2.77 11.77 -11.69
C GLY A 54 3.72 10.60 -11.48
N GLU A 55 4.79 10.80 -10.71
CA GLU A 55 5.74 9.74 -10.35
C GLU A 55 5.10 8.68 -9.45
N THR A 56 4.32 9.10 -8.45
CA THR A 56 3.64 8.19 -7.52
C THR A 56 2.59 7.33 -8.24
N VAL A 57 1.80 7.92 -9.13
CA VAL A 57 0.82 7.16 -9.92
C VAL A 57 1.52 6.14 -10.82
N LYS A 58 2.57 6.56 -11.55
CA LYS A 58 3.35 5.63 -12.39
C LYS A 58 3.96 4.48 -11.59
N PHE A 59 4.51 4.80 -10.41
CA PHE A 59 5.08 3.81 -9.51
C PHE A 59 4.06 2.76 -9.05
N LEU A 60 2.88 3.20 -8.62
CA LEU A 60 1.80 2.30 -8.19
C LEU A 60 1.24 1.47 -9.36
N GLU A 61 1.24 2.01 -10.57
CA GLU A 61 0.69 1.33 -11.75
C GLU A 61 1.60 0.26 -12.33
N GLU A 62 2.92 0.40 -12.21
CA GLU A 62 3.87 -0.56 -12.74
C GLU A 62 3.86 -1.84 -11.89
N ASP A 63 3.34 -2.94 -12.45
CA ASP A 63 3.06 -4.17 -11.69
C ASP A 63 4.30 -4.76 -11.03
N VAL A 64 5.45 -4.78 -11.71
CA VAL A 64 6.67 -5.38 -11.16
C VAL A 64 7.17 -4.59 -9.97
N THR A 65 7.24 -3.26 -10.09
CA THR A 65 7.65 -2.34 -9.02
C THR A 65 6.66 -2.37 -7.87
N PHE A 66 5.35 -2.31 -8.15
CA PHE A 66 4.32 -2.40 -7.11
C PHE A 66 4.41 -3.73 -6.35
N GLN A 67 4.59 -4.86 -7.05
CA GLN A 67 4.74 -6.18 -6.42
C GLN A 67 6.01 -6.27 -5.56
N ARG A 68 7.11 -5.65 -5.98
CA ARG A 68 8.34 -5.59 -5.18
C ARG A 68 8.16 -4.70 -3.96
N TRP A 69 7.72 -3.47 -4.17
CA TRP A 69 7.49 -2.50 -3.10
C TRP A 69 6.51 -3.05 -2.07
N SER A 70 5.36 -3.57 -2.49
CA SER A 70 4.34 -4.07 -1.57
C SER A 70 4.86 -5.23 -0.72
N ARG A 71 5.78 -6.06 -1.24
CA ARG A 71 6.45 -7.12 -0.48
C ARG A 71 7.42 -6.59 0.57
N LEU A 72 8.18 -5.54 0.24
CA LEU A 72 9.05 -4.84 1.20
C LEU A 72 8.22 -4.10 2.26
N TYR A 73 7.17 -3.40 1.82
CA TYR A 73 6.37 -2.53 2.65
C TYR A 73 5.50 -3.28 3.64
N GLN A 74 5.05 -4.52 3.34
CA GLN A 74 3.98 -5.26 4.07
C GLN A 74 3.94 -4.91 5.56
N ALA A 75 3.24 -3.81 5.87
CA ALA A 75 3.22 -3.18 7.18
C ALA A 75 2.58 -4.11 8.23
N ASP A 76 1.93 -5.16 7.73
CA ASP A 76 1.12 -6.13 8.44
C ASP A 76 1.92 -7.37 8.89
N ARG A 77 3.19 -7.54 8.50
CA ARG A 77 4.01 -8.71 8.90
C ARG A 77 5.50 -8.40 9.05
N ARG A 78 5.89 -7.82 10.19
CA ARG A 78 7.30 -7.77 10.60
C ARG A 78 7.94 -9.14 10.89
N GLU A 79 7.15 -10.22 11.01
CA GLU A 79 7.61 -11.48 11.63
C GLU A 79 7.52 -12.76 10.77
N VAL A 80 7.16 -12.72 9.48
CA VAL A 80 7.04 -13.96 8.66
C VAL A 80 8.06 -13.99 7.53
N TYR A 81 8.86 -15.06 7.48
CA TYR A 81 9.77 -15.39 6.38
C TYR A 81 8.95 -15.55 5.09
N ASP A 82 9.18 -14.65 4.13
CA ASP A 82 8.48 -14.52 2.84
C ASP A 82 6.95 -14.29 2.95
N PRO A 83 6.50 -13.04 2.88
CA PRO A 83 5.10 -12.71 3.06
C PRO A 83 4.24 -12.96 1.81
N GLY A 84 4.81 -13.51 0.73
CA GLY A 84 4.07 -13.86 -0.49
C GLY A 84 3.64 -12.64 -1.33
N PRO A 85 2.79 -12.83 -2.36
CA PRO A 85 2.29 -11.70 -3.16
C PRO A 85 1.45 -10.72 -2.30
N PRO A 86 1.36 -9.44 -2.70
CA PRO A 86 0.50 -8.46 -2.04
C PRO A 86 -0.93 -8.96 -1.97
N ARG A 87 -1.46 -8.92 -0.76
CA ARG A 87 -2.80 -9.42 -0.45
C ARG A 87 -3.89 -8.37 -0.70
N ALA A 88 -3.54 -7.20 -1.23
CA ALA A 88 -4.40 -6.04 -1.39
C ALA A 88 -4.16 -5.32 -2.72
N SER A 89 -5.14 -4.51 -3.15
CA SER A 89 -5.06 -3.75 -4.39
C SER A 89 -4.14 -2.54 -4.31
N LYS A 90 -3.71 -2.00 -5.45
CA LYS A 90 -2.99 -0.71 -5.54
C LYS A 90 -3.78 0.42 -4.85
N LEU A 91 -5.10 0.40 -5.01
CA LEU A 91 -6.01 1.35 -4.36
C LEU A 91 -5.98 1.22 -2.84
N TYR A 92 -5.97 -0.01 -2.30
CA TYR A 92 -5.83 -0.23 -0.85
C TYR A 92 -4.61 0.48 -0.28
N TYR A 93 -3.44 0.31 -0.90
CA TYR A 93 -2.20 0.90 -0.38
C TYR A 93 -2.16 2.42 -0.56
N ALA A 94 -2.70 2.95 -1.65
CA ALA A 94 -2.86 4.40 -1.82
C ALA A 94 -3.73 5.01 -0.72
N CYS A 95 -4.84 4.33 -0.40
CA CYS A 95 -5.76 4.74 0.65
C CYS A 95 -5.16 4.60 2.05
N LEU A 96 -4.41 3.52 2.31
CA LEU A 96 -3.70 3.31 3.58
C LEU A 96 -2.66 4.41 3.84
N ASN A 97 -2.01 4.93 2.80
CA ASN A 97 -0.92 5.90 2.96
C ASN A 97 -1.36 7.36 2.77
N GLY A 98 -2.65 7.65 2.68
CA GLY A 98 -3.10 9.04 2.54
C GLY A 98 -2.85 9.67 1.17
N LEU A 99 -2.65 8.85 0.13
CA LEU A 99 -2.37 9.31 -1.23
C LEU A 99 -3.65 9.67 -1.99
N LEU A 100 -4.30 10.78 -1.61
CA LEU A 100 -5.61 11.20 -2.13
C LEU A 100 -5.64 11.34 -3.66
N ALA A 101 -4.73 12.13 -4.23
CA ALA A 101 -4.70 12.35 -5.67
C ALA A 101 -4.39 11.04 -6.45
N PRO A 102 -3.38 10.24 -6.08
CA PRO A 102 -3.17 8.92 -6.69
C PRO A 102 -4.36 7.96 -6.54
N ALA A 103 -5.05 7.93 -5.40
CA ALA A 103 -6.25 7.12 -5.21
C ALA A 103 -7.35 7.52 -6.21
N GLY A 104 -7.62 8.83 -6.35
CA GLY A 104 -8.58 9.34 -7.33
C GLY A 104 -8.20 8.99 -8.78
N ALA A 105 -6.91 9.03 -9.11
CA ALA A 105 -6.42 8.63 -10.44
C ALA A 105 -6.63 7.14 -10.70
N LEU A 106 -6.32 6.26 -9.74
CA LEU A 106 -6.53 4.82 -9.86
C LEU A 106 -8.02 4.49 -10.05
N ILE A 107 -8.91 5.11 -9.28
CA ILE A 107 -10.37 4.94 -9.43
C ILE A 107 -10.83 5.39 -10.82
N SER A 108 -10.35 6.56 -11.28
CA SER A 108 -10.70 7.08 -12.61
C SER A 108 -10.24 6.18 -13.75
N LYS A 109 -9.22 5.35 -13.51
CA LYS A 109 -8.69 4.35 -14.44
C LYS A 109 -9.33 2.96 -14.27
N GLY A 110 -10.38 2.84 -13.45
CA GLY A 110 -11.15 1.61 -13.31
C GLY A 110 -10.71 0.69 -12.17
N ALA A 111 -9.94 1.17 -11.19
CA ALA A 111 -9.70 0.40 -9.97
C ALA A 111 -11.02 0.12 -9.23
N ASP A 112 -11.28 -1.16 -8.92
CA ASP A 112 -12.47 -1.56 -8.18
C ASP A 112 -12.36 -1.14 -6.70
N VAL A 113 -13.23 -0.19 -6.32
CA VAL A 113 -13.33 0.41 -4.98
C VAL A 113 -13.68 -0.59 -3.88
N ASN A 114 -14.28 -1.73 -4.24
CA ASN A 114 -14.75 -2.75 -3.31
C ASN A 114 -13.85 -3.99 -3.25
N THR A 115 -12.69 -3.96 -3.93
CA THR A 115 -11.72 -5.06 -3.87
C THR A 115 -11.38 -5.40 -2.42
N GLN A 116 -11.63 -6.65 -2.04
CA GLN A 116 -11.27 -7.17 -0.72
C GLN A 116 -9.80 -7.58 -0.69
N GLY A 117 -9.11 -7.28 0.41
CA GLY A 117 -7.70 -7.58 0.58
C GLY A 117 -7.04 -6.75 1.68
N GLY A 118 -5.82 -7.17 2.03
CA GLY A 118 -5.03 -6.54 3.09
C GLY A 118 -5.55 -6.83 4.49
N ARG A 119 -4.85 -6.31 5.51
CA ARG A 119 -5.20 -6.52 6.92
C ARG A 119 -6.51 -5.89 7.32
N TYR A 120 -6.80 -4.70 6.78
CA TYR A 120 -8.00 -3.95 7.16
C TYR A 120 -9.24 -4.37 6.38
N GLY A 121 -9.10 -5.22 5.35
CA GLY A 121 -10.20 -5.83 4.61
C GLY A 121 -10.46 -5.19 3.24
N ASN A 122 -10.42 -3.85 3.12
CA ASN A 122 -10.47 -3.13 1.84
C ASN A 122 -9.94 -1.69 1.95
N ALA A 123 -9.96 -0.97 0.83
CA ALA A 123 -9.43 0.40 0.74
C ALA A 123 -10.14 1.40 1.66
N LEU A 124 -11.47 1.29 1.83
CA LEU A 124 -12.24 2.17 2.72
C LEU A 124 -11.89 1.91 4.18
N GLN A 125 -11.78 0.63 4.56
CA GLN A 125 -11.39 0.26 5.93
C GLN A 125 -9.95 0.70 6.24
N ALA A 126 -9.03 0.59 5.29
CA ALA A 126 -7.66 1.08 5.44
C ALA A 126 -7.59 2.60 5.61
N ALA A 127 -8.27 3.37 4.75
CA ALA A 127 -8.34 4.83 4.89
C ALA A 127 -8.97 5.24 6.24
N SER A 128 -9.97 4.51 6.70
CA SER A 128 -10.66 4.79 7.96
C SER A 128 -9.76 4.52 9.16
N PHE A 129 -8.98 3.43 9.13
CA PHE A 129 -8.03 3.09 10.19
C PHE A 129 -6.95 4.16 10.37
N GLU A 130 -6.37 4.65 9.26
CA GLU A 130 -5.34 5.70 9.26
C GLU A 130 -5.92 7.13 9.30
N SER A 131 -7.23 7.28 9.55
CA SER A 131 -7.91 8.57 9.67
C SER A 131 -7.82 9.48 8.44
N HIS A 132 -7.70 8.91 7.24
CA HIS A 132 -7.70 9.63 5.96
C HIS A 132 -9.12 9.98 5.49
N GLN A 133 -9.76 10.91 6.19
CA GLN A 133 -11.18 11.26 6.01
C GLN A 133 -11.55 11.68 4.58
N GLU A 134 -10.69 12.45 3.90
CA GLU A 134 -10.95 12.90 2.52
C GLU A 134 -10.94 11.74 1.53
N ILE A 135 -10.07 10.75 1.75
CA ILE A 135 -10.02 9.52 0.95
C ILE A 135 -11.25 8.66 1.24
N ALA A 136 -11.65 8.53 2.51
CA ALA A 136 -12.85 7.80 2.87
C ALA A 136 -14.10 8.41 2.18
N LYS A 137 -14.22 9.74 2.17
CA LYS A 137 -15.28 10.45 1.43
C LYS A 137 -15.21 10.15 -0.06
N LEU A 138 -14.03 10.28 -0.68
CA LEU A 138 -13.83 9.96 -2.10
C LEU A 138 -14.29 8.52 -2.43
N LEU A 139 -13.96 7.55 -1.59
CA LEU A 139 -14.35 6.15 -1.80
C LEU A 139 -15.87 5.97 -1.67
N LEU A 140 -16.50 6.59 -0.68
CA LEU A 140 -17.96 6.55 -0.49
C LEU A 140 -18.69 7.18 -1.67
N ASP A 141 -18.23 8.34 -2.14
CA ASP A 141 -18.77 9.03 -3.32
C ASP A 141 -18.65 8.19 -4.59
N LYS A 142 -17.71 7.24 -4.61
CA LYS A 142 -17.47 6.29 -5.71
C LYS A 142 -18.13 4.92 -5.49
N GLY A 143 -18.97 4.77 -4.46
CA GLY A 143 -19.77 3.56 -4.23
C GLY A 143 -19.06 2.48 -3.42
N ALA A 144 -18.10 2.84 -2.56
CA ALA A 144 -17.51 1.90 -1.62
C ALA A 144 -18.54 1.41 -0.57
N ASN A 145 -18.54 0.10 -0.34
CA ASN A 145 -19.47 -0.57 0.57
C ASN A 145 -19.01 -0.45 2.02
N VAL A 146 -19.81 0.24 2.84
CA VAL A 146 -19.57 0.42 4.28
C VAL A 146 -19.65 -0.91 5.04
N ASN A 147 -20.53 -1.83 4.61
CA ASN A 147 -20.85 -3.07 5.31
C ASN A 147 -20.10 -4.29 4.74
N THR A 148 -18.82 -4.13 4.45
CA THR A 148 -17.96 -5.23 4.01
C THR A 148 -17.51 -6.03 5.23
N SER A 149 -18.24 -7.09 5.53
CA SER A 149 -17.90 -8.03 6.59
C SER A 149 -16.54 -8.66 6.31
N VAL A 150 -15.56 -8.37 7.17
CA VAL A 150 -14.33 -9.16 7.25
C VAL A 150 -14.76 -10.61 7.51
N PRO A 151 -14.38 -11.59 6.66
CA PRO A 151 -14.56 -12.98 7.04
C PRO A 151 -13.82 -13.16 8.35
N GLN A 152 -14.55 -13.41 9.44
CA GLN A 152 -13.94 -13.76 10.71
C GLN A 152 -12.93 -14.86 10.41
N ILE A 153 -11.67 -14.62 10.70
CA ILE A 153 -10.70 -15.70 10.83
C ILE A 153 -11.23 -16.53 12.00
N LEU A 154 -12.01 -17.56 11.70
CA LEU A 154 -12.29 -18.61 12.67
C LEU A 154 -10.91 -19.14 13.08
N PRO A 155 -10.50 -19.04 14.36
CA PRO A 155 -9.33 -19.75 14.80
C PRO A 155 -9.56 -21.21 14.43
N GLN A 156 -8.69 -21.76 13.58
CA GLN A 156 -8.83 -23.13 13.13
C GLN A 156 -8.99 -24.01 14.36
N ALA A 157 -10.04 -24.83 14.34
CA ALA A 157 -10.33 -25.80 15.38
C ALA A 157 -9.04 -26.55 15.71
N VAL A 158 -8.56 -26.36 16.94
CA VAL A 158 -7.59 -27.28 17.54
C VAL A 158 -8.27 -28.63 17.51
N GLY A 159 -7.87 -29.49 16.58
CA GLY A 159 -8.36 -30.86 16.48
C GLY A 159 -8.22 -31.55 17.84
N PRO A 160 -9.14 -32.45 18.21
CA PRO A 160 -9.13 -33.02 19.55
C PRO A 160 -7.80 -33.72 19.80
N VAL A 161 -7.11 -33.30 20.87
CA VAL A 161 -5.96 -34.01 21.41
C VAL A 161 -6.44 -35.39 21.80
N LYS A 162 -6.08 -36.40 20.99
CA LYS A 162 -6.28 -37.80 21.37
C LYS A 162 -5.40 -38.05 22.60
N ARG A 163 -6.06 -38.39 23.70
CA ARG A 163 -5.44 -38.91 24.92
C ARG A 163 -4.88 -40.31 24.67
#